data_AF-A0A7S0GML2-F1
#
_entry.id   AF-A0A7S0GML2-F1
#
_cell.length_a   1.000
_cell.length_b   1.000
_cell.length_c   1.000
_cell.angle_alpha   90.00
_cell.angle_beta   90.00
_cell.angle_gamma   90.00
#
_symmetry.space_group_name_H-M   'P 1'
#
loop_
_entity.id
_entity.type
_entity.pdbx_description
1 polymer ?
#
loop_
_entity_poly.entity_id
_entity_poly.type
_entity_poly.pdbx_seq_one_letter_code
_entity_poly.pdbx_strand_id
1 'polypeptide(L)'
;DQALLVSSELIRVAILWLELWHEGLEDASRLYFGEGNVAGMLDVLLPLHDQLETGPSTRREQDFARSFGRDLAKAHLFLKEYIRLTTSNGGTIPKSGGFGGQSTNSTQLSVEAEAALNQAWDLYYTVFRRINKQLPGLTSLELSHCSPALFSSNKLELGVPGTYRVDGSYVKIEKFNPSVQVITSKQRPRKIVLRGSDGNDY
;
A
#
# COMPACT_ATOMS: atom_id res chain seq x y z
N ASP A 1 -6.87 -24.07 7.02
CA ASP A 1 -5.66 -23.33 7.42
C ASP A 1 -4.70 -23.04 6.27
N GLN A 2 -4.17 -24.04 5.55
CA GLN A 2 -3.21 -23.81 4.44
C GLN A 2 -3.72 -22.88 3.33
N ALA A 3 -4.97 -23.07 2.89
CA ALA A 3 -5.55 -22.21 1.85
C ALA A 3 -5.65 -20.74 2.28
N LEU A 4 -5.98 -20.48 3.55
CA LEU A 4 -6.07 -19.13 4.09
C LEU A 4 -4.68 -18.47 4.08
N LEU A 5 -3.66 -19.16 4.62
CA LEU A 5 -2.27 -18.69 4.61
C LEU A 5 -1.78 -18.39 3.19
N VAL A 6 -2.00 -19.31 2.26
CA VAL A 6 -1.58 -19.13 0.87
C VAL A 6 -2.28 -17.92 0.26
N SER A 7 -3.60 -17.81 0.44
CA SER A 7 -4.37 -16.70 -0.11
C SER A 7 -3.94 -15.33 0.46
N SER A 8 -3.74 -15.22 1.77
CA SER A 8 -3.33 -13.96 2.41
C SER A 8 -1.95 -13.53 1.96
N GLU A 9 -1.02 -14.48 1.83
CA GLU A 9 0.34 -14.17 1.44
C GLU A 9 0.49 -13.91 -0.06
N LEU A 10 -0.34 -14.54 -0.90
CA LEU A 10 -0.43 -14.19 -2.32
C LEU A 10 -0.94 -12.76 -2.50
N ILE A 11 -1.92 -12.32 -1.70
CA ILE A 11 -2.39 -10.93 -1.69
C ILE A 11 -1.25 -9.98 -1.29
N ARG A 12 -0.49 -10.32 -0.24
CA ARG A 12 0.67 -9.52 0.19
C ARG A 12 1.74 -9.38 -0.91
N VAL A 13 2.03 -10.45 -1.64
CA VAL A 13 3.00 -10.44 -2.74
C VAL A 13 2.44 -9.70 -3.97
N ALA A 14 1.12 -9.70 -4.15
CA ALA A 14 0.46 -9.04 -5.27
C ALA A 14 0.54 -7.52 -5.22
N ILE A 15 0.54 -6.91 -4.03
CA ILE A 15 0.61 -5.45 -3.87
C ILE A 15 1.51 -5.09 -2.68
N LEU A 16 2.66 -4.49 -2.97
CA LEU A 16 3.63 -4.08 -1.93
C LEU A 16 3.23 -2.74 -1.32
N TRP A 17 3.70 -2.47 -0.08
CA TRP A 17 3.57 -1.13 0.53
C TRP A 17 4.07 0.00 -0.37
N LEU A 18 5.15 -0.24 -1.13
CA LEU A 18 5.68 0.73 -2.08
C LEU A 18 4.65 1.14 -3.15
N GLU A 19 3.83 0.21 -3.61
CA GLU A 19 2.80 0.45 -4.62
C GLU A 19 1.53 1.02 -3.99
N LEU A 20 1.09 0.49 -2.84
CA LEU A 20 -0.05 1.03 -2.09
C LEU A 20 0.14 2.52 -1.77
N TRP A 21 1.33 2.89 -1.28
CA TRP A 21 1.65 4.29 -1.01
C TRP A 21 1.83 5.12 -2.28
N HIS A 22 2.23 4.54 -3.41
CA HIS A 22 2.30 5.29 -4.67
C HIS A 22 0.90 5.64 -5.19
N GLU A 23 0.04 4.63 -5.32
CA GLU A 23 -1.34 4.77 -5.80
C GLU A 23 -2.16 5.65 -4.85
N GLY A 24 -2.09 5.38 -3.55
CA GLY A 24 -2.83 6.15 -2.56
C GLY A 24 -2.43 7.63 -2.49
N LEU A 25 -1.14 7.95 -2.67
CA LEU A 25 -0.69 9.34 -2.76
C LEU A 25 -1.11 10.01 -4.07
N GLU A 26 -1.14 9.28 -5.18
CA GLU A 26 -1.66 9.77 -6.46
C GLU A 26 -3.16 10.09 -6.37
N ASP A 27 -3.96 9.18 -5.80
CA ASP A 27 -5.39 9.36 -5.62
C ASP A 27 -5.73 10.46 -4.61
N ALA A 28 -5.06 10.49 -3.46
CA ALA A 28 -5.23 11.56 -2.48
C ALA A 28 -4.89 12.94 -3.08
N SER A 29 -3.87 13.01 -3.92
CA SER A 29 -3.47 14.24 -4.61
C SER A 29 -4.56 14.70 -5.58
N ARG A 30 -5.14 13.79 -6.36
CA ARG A 30 -6.27 14.09 -7.25
C ARG A 30 -7.47 14.63 -6.48
N LEU A 31 -7.83 13.98 -5.37
CA LEU A 31 -8.95 14.42 -4.52
C LEU A 31 -8.70 15.81 -3.93
N TYR A 32 -7.50 16.07 -3.43
CA TYR A 32 -7.19 17.34 -2.78
C TYR A 32 -6.97 18.49 -3.76
N PHE A 33 -6.05 18.35 -4.72
CA PHE A 33 -5.67 19.42 -5.64
C PHE A 33 -6.59 19.53 -6.86
N GLY A 34 -7.23 18.43 -7.28
CA GLY A 34 -8.13 18.42 -8.43
C GLY A 34 -9.58 18.72 -8.07
N GLU A 35 -10.08 18.11 -7.00
CA GLU A 35 -11.51 18.17 -6.63
C GLU A 35 -11.79 19.04 -5.40
N GLY A 36 -10.76 19.46 -4.67
CA GLY A 36 -10.91 20.20 -3.42
C GLY A 36 -11.54 19.39 -2.29
N ASN A 37 -11.58 18.05 -2.42
CA ASN A 37 -12.25 17.10 -1.54
C ASN A 37 -11.29 16.59 -0.45
N VAL A 38 -11.21 17.32 0.66
CA VAL A 38 -10.32 16.98 1.78
C VAL A 38 -10.79 15.72 2.51
N ALA A 39 -12.10 15.55 2.70
CA ALA A 39 -12.65 14.37 3.35
C ALA A 39 -12.27 13.08 2.60
N GLY A 40 -12.47 13.05 1.28
CA GLY A 40 -12.07 11.91 0.45
C GLY A 40 -10.56 11.67 0.47
N MET A 41 -9.74 12.73 0.46
CA MET A 41 -8.29 12.59 0.60
C MET A 41 -7.92 11.92 1.94
N LEU A 42 -8.56 12.30 3.06
CA LEU A 42 -8.33 11.66 4.35
C LEU A 42 -8.77 10.20 4.37
N ASP A 43 -9.92 9.88 3.75
CA ASP A 43 -10.42 8.50 3.63
C ASP A 43 -9.44 7.59 2.88
N VAL A 44 -8.62 8.13 1.97
CA VAL A 44 -7.54 7.40 1.30
C VAL A 44 -6.29 7.27 2.17
N LEU A 45 -5.84 8.36 2.81
CA LEU A 45 -4.55 8.40 3.51
C LEU A 45 -4.57 7.74 4.90
N LEU A 46 -5.66 7.87 5.66
CA LEU A 46 -5.71 7.36 7.04
C LEU A 46 -5.56 5.83 7.12
N PRO A 47 -6.24 5.01 6.28
CA PRO A 47 -6.03 3.56 6.32
C PRO A 47 -4.59 3.13 5.97
N LEU A 48 -3.90 3.88 5.12
CA LEU A 48 -2.50 3.61 4.78
C LEU A 48 -1.58 3.88 5.98
N HIS A 49 -1.85 4.93 6.75
CA HIS A 49 -1.14 5.18 7.99
C HIS A 49 -1.44 4.15 9.07
N ASP A 50 -2.70 3.75 9.22
CA ASP A 50 -3.09 2.70 10.16
C ASP A 50 -2.34 1.40 9.83
N GLN A 51 -2.23 1.04 8.54
CA GLN A 51 -1.41 -0.08 8.10
C GLN A 51 0.07 0.10 8.48
N LEU A 52 0.64 1.29 8.30
CA LEU A 52 2.04 1.55 8.65
C LEU A 52 2.28 1.49 10.18
N GLU A 53 1.31 1.95 10.98
CA GLU A 53 1.36 1.92 12.45
C GLU A 53 1.27 0.49 13.01
N THR A 54 0.59 -0.44 12.32
CA THR A 54 0.59 -1.87 12.71
C THR A 54 1.99 -2.49 12.66
N GLY A 55 2.89 -1.91 11.86
CA GLY A 55 4.28 -2.31 11.77
C GLY A 55 4.56 -3.36 10.70
N PRO A 56 5.83 -3.48 10.26
CA PRO A 56 6.21 -4.39 9.21
C PRO A 56 6.20 -5.85 9.69
N SER A 57 5.58 -6.71 8.89
CA SER A 57 5.53 -8.17 9.08
C SER A 57 6.54 -8.92 8.20
N THR A 58 7.07 -8.28 7.16
CA THR A 58 8.06 -8.87 6.24
C THR A 58 9.30 -8.00 6.09
N ARG A 59 10.39 -8.59 5.55
CA ARG A 59 11.63 -7.84 5.31
C ARG A 59 11.40 -6.69 4.33
N ARG A 60 10.57 -6.90 3.30
CA ARG A 60 10.23 -5.87 2.32
C ARG A 60 9.48 -4.69 2.95
N GLU A 61 8.55 -4.96 3.85
CA GLU A 61 7.84 -3.93 4.63
C GLU A 61 8.80 -3.21 5.59
N GLN A 62 9.74 -3.94 6.21
CA GLN A 62 10.77 -3.35 7.07
C GLN A 62 11.68 -2.39 6.29
N ASP A 63 12.03 -2.72 5.05
CA ASP A 63 12.83 -1.85 4.18
C ASP A 63 12.06 -0.58 3.78
N PHE A 64 10.76 -0.71 3.51
CA PHE A 64 9.88 0.44 3.27
C PHE A 64 9.81 1.35 4.50
N ALA A 65 9.49 0.80 5.67
CA ALA A 65 9.39 1.54 6.92
C ALA A 65 10.70 2.26 7.27
N ARG A 66 11.86 1.61 7.06
CA ARG A 66 13.17 2.25 7.23
C ARG A 66 13.40 3.42 6.27
N SER A 67 12.92 3.31 5.04
CA SER A 67 13.20 4.30 3.98
C SER A 67 12.28 5.51 4.02
N PHE A 68 11.02 5.32 4.41
CA PHE A 68 9.94 6.32 4.30
C PHE A 68 9.16 6.52 5.60
N GLY A 69 9.21 5.59 6.55
CA GLY A 69 8.33 5.57 7.71
C GLY A 69 8.44 6.79 8.61
N ARG A 70 9.64 7.37 8.78
CA ARG A 70 9.81 8.60 9.57
C ARG A 70 9.06 9.79 8.96
N ASP A 71 9.20 9.97 7.65
CA ASP A 71 8.62 11.11 6.95
C ASP A 71 7.09 10.94 6.84
N LEU A 72 6.62 9.71 6.60
CA LEU A 72 5.19 9.36 6.61
C LEU A 72 4.57 9.53 8.01
N ALA A 73 5.22 9.06 9.07
CA ALA A 73 4.73 9.25 10.44
C ALA A 73 4.62 10.74 10.80
N LYS A 74 5.60 11.57 10.38
CA LYS A 74 5.53 13.02 10.57
C LYS A 74 4.38 13.64 9.78
N ALA A 75 4.14 13.20 8.54
CA ALA A 75 2.99 13.64 7.75
C ALA A 75 1.65 13.24 8.42
N HIS A 76 1.60 12.06 9.04
CA HIS A 76 0.42 11.61 9.79
C HIS A 76 0.12 12.52 10.98
N LEU A 77 1.15 12.96 11.72
CA LEU A 77 0.97 13.91 12.83
C LEU A 77 0.34 15.22 12.37
N PHE A 78 0.75 15.73 11.21
CA PHE A 78 0.13 16.92 10.63
C PHE A 78 -1.32 16.70 10.18
N LEU A 79 -1.66 15.52 9.65
CA LEU A 79 -3.07 15.19 9.38
C LEU A 79 -3.90 15.10 10.67
N LYS A 80 -3.38 14.46 11.71
CA LYS A 80 -4.03 14.37 13.03
C LYS A 80 -4.27 15.77 13.60
N GLU A 81 -3.30 16.67 13.46
CA GLU A 81 -3.43 18.06 13.91
C GLU A 81 -4.45 18.85 13.08
N TYR A 82 -4.46 18.69 11.76
CA TYR A 82 -5.49 19.27 10.89
C TYR A 82 -6.91 18.83 11.31
N ILE A 83 -7.10 17.53 11.53
CA ILE A 83 -8.39 16.98 11.98
C ILE A 83 -8.76 17.56 13.34
N ARG A 84 -7.82 17.63 14.29
CA ARG A 84 -8.06 18.21 15.62
C ARG A 84 -8.50 19.67 15.53
N LEU A 85 -7.81 20.49 14.73
CA LEU A 85 -8.10 21.92 14.59
C LEU A 85 -9.45 22.17 13.90
N THR A 86 -9.81 21.37 12.90
CA THR A 86 -11.06 21.53 12.13
C THR A 86 -12.30 20.97 12.83
N THR A 87 -12.13 19.99 13.72
CA THR A 87 -13.24 19.39 14.50
C THR A 87 -13.42 20.01 15.89
N SER A 88 -12.47 20.84 16.33
CA SER A 88 -12.59 21.61 17.57
C SER A 88 -13.86 22.47 17.54
N ASN A 89 -14.61 22.48 18.65
CA ASN A 89 -15.91 23.17 18.82
C ASN A 89 -17.08 22.63 17.97
N GLY A 90 -17.08 21.36 17.59
CA GLY A 90 -18.19 20.73 16.86
C GLY A 90 -18.20 21.05 15.36
N GLY A 91 -17.07 21.54 14.84
CA GLY A 91 -16.85 21.71 13.41
C GLY A 91 -16.80 20.37 12.67
N THR A 92 -17.11 20.39 11.38
CA THR A 92 -16.98 19.24 10.47
C THR A 92 -15.85 19.48 9.50
N ILE A 93 -15.17 18.41 9.07
CA ILE A 93 -14.13 18.49 8.04
C ILE A 93 -14.72 19.14 6.79
N PRO A 94 -14.10 20.22 6.25
CA PRO A 94 -14.58 20.87 5.05
C PRO A 94 -14.67 19.88 3.89
N LYS A 95 -15.87 19.72 3.34
CA LYS A 95 -16.10 18.87 2.15
C LYS A 95 -15.55 19.50 0.86
N SER A 96 -15.39 20.82 0.87
CA SER A 96 -14.85 21.63 -0.22
C SER A 96 -13.97 22.73 0.35
N GLY A 97 -12.74 22.86 -0.16
CA GLY A 97 -11.79 23.88 0.29
C GLY A 97 -10.31 23.57 0.03
N GLY A 98 -10.01 22.48 -0.70
CA GLY A 98 -8.63 22.20 -1.11
C GLY A 98 -8.04 23.32 -1.96
N PHE A 99 -6.79 23.66 -1.66
CA PHE A 99 -5.85 24.51 -2.42
C PHE A 99 -6.49 25.54 -3.40
N GLY A 100 -6.63 26.80 -2.96
CA GLY A 100 -6.99 27.93 -3.85
C GLY A 100 -8.38 28.54 -3.65
N GLY A 101 -9.20 28.03 -2.73
CA GLY A 101 -10.44 28.69 -2.30
C GLY A 101 -10.16 29.89 -1.41
N GLN A 102 -10.05 31.10 -1.98
CA GLN A 102 -9.96 32.33 -1.20
C GLN A 102 -11.28 32.57 -0.44
N SER A 103 -11.35 32.13 0.80
CA SER A 103 -12.31 32.68 1.76
C SER A 103 -11.68 33.95 2.35
N THR A 104 -12.25 35.10 2.02
CA THR A 104 -11.75 36.43 2.43
C THR A 104 -11.91 36.72 3.92
N ASN A 105 -12.47 35.78 4.69
CA ASN A 105 -12.58 35.82 6.16
C ASN A 105 -12.04 34.52 6.76
N SER A 106 -10.72 34.31 6.73
CA SER A 106 -10.07 33.17 7.40
C SER A 106 -9.86 33.47 8.88
N THR A 107 -10.39 32.63 9.76
CA THR A 107 -10.09 32.67 11.20
C THR A 107 -8.69 32.10 11.44
N GLN A 108 -8.02 32.50 12.53
CA GLN A 108 -6.67 32.01 12.88
C GLN A 108 -6.59 30.47 12.93
N LEU A 109 -7.65 29.81 13.41
CA LEU A 109 -7.77 28.34 13.43
C LEU A 109 -7.77 27.71 12.02
N SER A 110 -8.34 28.40 11.02
CA SER A 110 -8.31 27.95 9.62
C SER A 110 -6.90 28.01 9.04
N VAL A 111 -6.14 29.07 9.37
CA VAL A 111 -4.77 29.27 8.90
C VAL A 111 -3.83 28.20 9.47
N GLU A 112 -3.95 27.91 10.76
CA GLU A 112 -3.15 26.86 11.41
C GLU A 112 -3.46 25.46 10.84
N ALA A 113 -4.75 25.17 10.59
CA ALA A 113 -5.16 23.93 9.95
C ALA A 113 -4.57 23.81 8.53
N GLU A 114 -4.70 24.85 7.70
CA GLU A 114 -4.11 24.88 6.35
C GLU A 114 -2.59 24.70 6.39
N ALA A 115 -1.91 25.34 7.35
CA ALA A 115 -0.46 25.20 7.52
C ALA A 115 -0.04 23.76 7.88
N ALA A 116 -0.80 23.06 8.73
CA ALA A 116 -0.56 21.65 9.01
C ALA A 116 -0.73 20.78 7.75
N LEU A 117 -1.80 21.01 6.98
CA LEU A 117 -2.06 20.25 5.77
C LEU A 117 -0.98 20.45 4.69
N ASN A 118 -0.49 21.68 4.52
CA ASN A 118 0.62 21.99 3.63
C ASN A 118 1.91 21.27 4.05
N GLN A 119 2.23 21.26 5.35
CA GLN A 119 3.40 20.53 5.87
C GLN A 119 3.31 19.01 5.66
N ALA A 120 2.10 18.43 5.75
CA ALA A 120 1.88 17.04 5.40
C ALA A 120 2.18 16.77 3.92
N TRP A 121 1.69 17.63 3.03
CA TRP A 121 1.88 17.49 1.59
C TRP A 121 3.33 17.63 1.12
N ASP A 122 4.13 18.49 1.75
CA ASP A 122 5.57 18.59 1.46
C ASP A 122 6.30 17.25 1.70
N LEU A 123 5.95 16.57 2.79
CA LEU A 123 6.49 15.25 3.14
C LEU A 123 5.97 14.18 2.17
N TYR A 124 4.66 14.15 1.89
CA TYR A 124 4.08 13.21 0.93
C TYR A 124 4.68 13.35 -0.46
N TYR A 125 4.85 14.58 -0.96
CA TYR A 125 5.46 14.82 -2.27
C TYR A 125 6.92 14.34 -2.32
N THR A 126 7.66 14.53 -1.23
CA THR A 126 9.04 14.03 -1.12
C THR A 126 9.10 12.50 -1.16
N VAL A 127 8.22 11.84 -0.41
CA VAL A 127 8.09 10.37 -0.43
C VAL A 127 7.65 9.88 -1.80
N PHE A 128 6.58 10.44 -2.36
CA PHE A 128 6.04 10.08 -3.67
C PHE A 128 7.10 10.14 -4.77
N ARG A 129 7.89 11.23 -4.85
CA ARG A 129 8.98 11.35 -5.84
C ARG A 129 10.02 10.25 -5.70
N ARG A 130 10.40 9.89 -4.47
CA ARG A 130 11.37 8.80 -4.21
C ARG A 130 10.78 7.44 -4.60
N ILE A 131 9.52 7.19 -4.27
CA ILE A 131 8.81 5.96 -4.66
C ILE A 131 8.70 5.85 -6.19
N ASN A 132 8.27 6.92 -6.86
CA ASN A 132 8.09 6.97 -8.31
C ASN A 132 9.41 6.70 -9.07
N LYS A 133 10.55 7.05 -8.47
CA LYS A 133 11.88 6.71 -9.02
C LYS A 133 12.25 5.23 -8.82
N GLN A 134 11.78 4.59 -7.75
CA GLN A 134 12.11 3.19 -7.45
C GLN A 134 11.26 2.18 -8.23
N LEU A 135 9.97 2.49 -8.46
CA LEU A 135 9.02 1.56 -9.07
C LEU A 135 9.43 1.02 -10.45
N PRO A 136 10.00 1.80 -11.38
CA PRO A 136 10.45 1.28 -12.67
C PRO A 136 11.55 0.20 -12.55
N GLY A 137 12.37 0.24 -11.50
CA GLY A 137 13.44 -0.74 -11.25
C GLY A 137 12.96 -2.03 -10.58
N LEU A 138 11.68 -2.13 -10.22
CA LEU A 138 11.10 -3.26 -9.53
C LEU A 138 10.68 -4.36 -10.53
N THR A 139 11.64 -5.14 -11.03
CA THR A 139 11.39 -6.18 -12.05
C THR A 139 11.37 -7.61 -11.50
N SER A 140 11.89 -7.83 -10.29
CA SER A 140 11.95 -9.13 -9.62
C SER A 140 11.81 -8.96 -8.12
N LEU A 141 11.14 -9.91 -7.47
CA LEU A 141 10.96 -9.97 -6.02
C LEU A 141 11.52 -11.28 -5.48
N GLU A 142 12.30 -11.18 -4.42
CA GLU A 142 12.68 -12.34 -3.60
C GLU A 142 11.51 -12.69 -2.69
N LEU A 143 10.95 -13.90 -2.87
CA LEU A 143 9.79 -14.36 -2.12
C LEU A 143 10.11 -14.45 -0.63
N SER A 144 11.34 -14.84 -0.25
CA SER A 144 11.78 -14.85 1.14
C SER A 144 11.69 -13.48 1.83
N HIS A 145 11.78 -12.38 1.08
CA HIS A 145 11.67 -11.03 1.62
C HIS A 145 10.22 -10.50 1.65
N CYS A 146 9.38 -10.99 0.74
CA CYS A 146 7.99 -10.51 0.57
C CYS A 146 6.97 -11.42 1.25
N SER A 147 7.26 -12.71 1.38
CA SER A 147 6.47 -13.72 2.09
C SER A 147 7.36 -14.91 2.51
N PRO A 148 7.94 -14.86 3.72
CA PRO A 148 8.66 -16.00 4.29
C PRO A 148 7.78 -17.26 4.42
N ALA A 149 6.47 -17.08 4.62
CA ALA A 149 5.51 -18.17 4.74
C ALA A 149 5.33 -18.95 3.42
N LEU A 150 5.15 -18.26 2.28
CA LEU A 150 5.11 -18.95 0.98
C LEU A 150 6.46 -19.55 0.61
N PHE A 151 7.55 -18.85 0.91
CA PHE A 151 8.90 -19.36 0.64
C PHE A 151 9.21 -20.66 1.40
N SER A 152 8.77 -20.77 2.66
CA SER A 152 8.98 -21.96 3.50
C SER A 152 7.94 -23.06 3.29
N SER A 153 6.84 -22.77 2.59
CA SER A 153 5.78 -23.73 2.32
C SER A 153 6.28 -24.85 1.39
N ASN A 154 6.10 -26.09 1.84
CA ASN A 154 6.57 -27.28 1.14
C ASN A 154 5.51 -28.39 1.25
N LYS A 155 5.26 -29.11 0.15
CA LYS A 155 4.32 -30.24 0.04
C LYS A 155 2.96 -29.91 0.67
N LEU A 156 2.29 -28.90 0.13
CA LEU A 156 0.95 -28.50 0.58
C LEU A 156 -0.10 -29.51 0.10
N GLU A 157 -1.20 -29.62 0.85
CA GLU A 157 -2.37 -30.40 0.42
C GLU A 157 -3.21 -29.65 -0.63
N LEU A 158 -2.97 -28.34 -0.77
CA LEU A 158 -3.63 -27.50 -1.76
C LEU A 158 -3.20 -27.87 -3.19
N GLY A 159 -4.19 -27.95 -4.09
CA GLY A 159 -3.94 -28.17 -5.50
C GLY A 159 -3.44 -26.92 -6.23
N VAL A 160 -2.54 -27.11 -7.19
CA VAL A 160 -2.11 -26.10 -8.14
C VAL A 160 -3.34 -25.59 -8.89
N PRO A 161 -3.62 -24.27 -8.90
CA PRO A 161 -4.75 -23.71 -9.63
C PRO A 161 -4.78 -24.13 -11.10
N GLY A 162 -5.95 -24.50 -11.60
CA GLY A 162 -6.12 -24.97 -12.98
C GLY A 162 -5.81 -26.46 -13.22
N THR A 163 -5.39 -27.21 -12.18
CA THR A 163 -5.10 -28.65 -12.31
C THR A 163 -6.23 -29.57 -11.81
N TYR A 164 -7.29 -29.02 -11.23
CA TYR A 164 -8.45 -29.78 -10.74
C TYR A 164 -9.18 -30.47 -11.90
N ARG A 165 -9.33 -31.79 -11.81
CA ARG A 165 -9.99 -32.62 -12.82
C ARG A 165 -11.38 -33.04 -12.36
N VAL A 166 -12.20 -33.50 -13.32
CA VAL A 166 -13.58 -33.97 -13.06
C VAL A 166 -13.63 -35.20 -12.16
N ASP A 167 -12.58 -36.03 -12.19
CA ASP A 167 -12.43 -37.21 -11.32
C ASP A 167 -11.99 -36.86 -9.87
N GLY A 168 -11.85 -35.57 -9.56
CA GLY A 168 -11.42 -35.08 -8.25
C GLY A 168 -9.90 -35.13 -8.02
N SER A 169 -9.12 -35.64 -8.97
CA SER A 169 -7.66 -35.58 -8.90
C SER A 169 -7.13 -34.19 -9.24
N TYR A 170 -5.98 -33.84 -8.66
CA TYR A 170 -5.29 -32.57 -8.90
C TYR A 170 -3.81 -32.72 -8.57
N VAL A 171 -2.99 -31.82 -9.11
CA VAL A 171 -1.56 -31.74 -8.78
C VAL A 171 -1.43 -30.88 -7.53
N LYS A 172 -0.74 -31.37 -6.50
CA LYS A 172 -0.52 -30.63 -5.26
C LYS A 172 0.61 -29.61 -5.43
N ILE A 173 0.56 -28.51 -4.69
CA ILE A 173 1.67 -27.54 -4.66
C ILE A 173 2.82 -28.16 -3.87
N GLU A 174 3.94 -28.46 -4.54
CA GLU A 174 5.16 -28.91 -3.88
C GLU A 174 5.89 -27.72 -3.21
N LYS A 175 6.05 -26.59 -3.91
CA LYS A 175 6.67 -25.36 -3.36
C LYS A 175 6.43 -24.17 -4.28
N PHE A 176 6.64 -22.97 -3.76
CA PHE A 176 6.68 -21.73 -4.55
C PHE A 176 8.10 -21.47 -5.07
N ASN A 177 8.21 -20.87 -6.25
CA ASN A 177 9.50 -20.42 -6.77
C ASN A 177 10.06 -19.28 -5.88
N PRO A 178 11.35 -19.32 -5.47
CA PRO A 178 11.96 -18.27 -4.68
C PRO A 178 11.92 -16.87 -5.31
N SER A 179 11.86 -16.79 -6.64
CA SER A 179 11.85 -15.53 -7.38
C SER A 179 10.50 -15.31 -8.07
N VAL A 180 9.92 -14.12 -7.86
CA VAL A 180 8.68 -13.68 -8.50
C VAL A 180 9.00 -12.57 -9.49
N GLN A 181 8.71 -12.82 -10.77
CA GLN A 181 8.93 -11.83 -11.82
C GLN A 181 7.80 -10.79 -11.81
N VAL A 182 8.17 -9.52 -11.89
CA VAL A 182 7.23 -8.39 -12.02
C VAL A 182 7.19 -7.96 -13.47
N ILE A 183 6.01 -8.03 -14.09
CA ILE A 183 5.84 -7.63 -15.49
C ILE A 183 5.72 -6.10 -15.55
N THR A 184 6.68 -5.45 -16.22
CA THR A 184 6.72 -3.99 -16.36
C THR A 184 5.50 -3.46 -17.11
N SER A 185 4.52 -2.95 -16.38
CA SER A 185 3.29 -2.31 -16.89
C SER A 185 2.69 -1.42 -15.79
N LYS A 186 1.56 -0.75 -16.05
CA LYS A 186 0.87 0.04 -15.02
C LYS A 186 0.42 -0.83 -13.84
N GLN A 187 -0.14 -2.00 -14.12
CA GLN A 187 -0.68 -2.93 -13.11
C GLN A 187 0.39 -3.80 -12.44
N ARG A 188 1.61 -3.84 -13.01
CA ARG A 188 2.76 -4.59 -12.50
C ARG A 188 2.42 -6.03 -12.07
N PRO A 189 1.73 -6.84 -12.90
CA PRO A 189 1.27 -8.15 -12.46
C PRO A 189 2.45 -9.06 -12.10
N ARG A 190 2.23 -9.90 -11.08
CA ARG A 190 3.23 -10.84 -10.57
C ARG A 190 3.11 -12.15 -11.31
N LYS A 191 4.19 -12.57 -11.96
CA LYS A 191 4.33 -13.93 -12.48
C LYS A 191 4.93 -14.81 -11.38
N ILE A 192 4.05 -15.45 -10.63
CA ILE A 192 4.40 -16.40 -9.58
C ILE A 192 4.45 -17.78 -10.23
N VAL A 193 5.55 -18.51 -10.02
CA VAL A 193 5.72 -19.87 -10.51
C VAL A 193 5.66 -20.84 -9.34
N LEU A 194 4.95 -21.95 -9.53
CA LEU A 194 4.75 -23.02 -8.55
C LEU A 194 5.39 -24.30 -9.07
N ARG A 195 5.99 -25.10 -8.18
CA ARG A 195 6.36 -26.48 -8.49
C ARG A 195 5.21 -27.39 -8.07
N GLY A 196 4.69 -28.20 -8.99
CA GLY A 196 3.70 -29.23 -8.72
C GLY A 196 4.33 -30.52 -8.19
N SER A 197 3.54 -31.32 -7.47
CA SER A 197 3.94 -32.65 -6.97
C SER A 197 4.25 -33.67 -8.07
N ASP A 198 3.88 -33.36 -9.31
CA ASP A 198 4.19 -34.12 -10.52
C ASP A 198 5.56 -33.76 -11.13
N GLY A 199 6.26 -32.78 -10.54
CA GLY A 199 7.56 -32.32 -11.01
C GLY A 199 7.50 -31.31 -12.16
N ASN A 200 6.34 -30.70 -12.43
CA ASN A 200 6.20 -29.63 -13.43
C ASN A 200 6.13 -28.25 -12.77
N ASP A 201 6.52 -27.22 -13.53
CA ASP A 201 6.38 -25.82 -13.12
C ASP A 201 5.09 -25.23 -13.72
N TYR A 202 4.35 -24.46 -12.94
CA TYR A 202 3.06 -23.85 -13.26
C TYR A 202 3.06 -22.35 -13.03
#